data_AF-A1XBS5-F1
#
_entry.id   AF-A1XBS5-F1
#
_cell.length_a   1.000
_cell.length_b   1.000
_cell.length_c   1.000
_cell.angle_alpha   90.00
_cell.angle_beta   90.00
_cell.angle_gamma   90.00
#
_symmetry.space_group_name_H-M   'P 1'
#
loop_
_entity.id
_entity.type
_entity.pdbx_description
1 polymer ?
#
loop_
_entity_poly.entity_id
_entity_poly.type
_entity_poly.pdbx_seq_one_letter_code
_entity_poly.pdbx_strand_id
1 'polypeptide(L)'
;MMRRTLENRNAQTKQLQTAVSNVEKHFGELCQIFAAYVRKTARLRDKADLLVNEINAYAATETPHLKLGLMNFADEFAKLQDYRQAEVERLEAKVVEPLKTYGTIVKMKRDDLKATLTARNREAKQLTQLERTRQRNPSDRHVISQAETELQRAAMDASRTSRHLEETINNFERQKMKDIKTIFSEFITIEMLFHGKALEVYTAAYQNIQNIDEDEDLEVFRNSLYAPDYSSRLDIVRANSKSPLQRSLSAKCVSGTGQVSTCRLRKDQQAEDDEDDELDVTEEENFLK
;
A
#
# COMPACT_ATOMS: atom_id res chain seq x y z
N MET A 1 -23.91 -13.07 -49.11
CA MET A 1 -24.31 -13.27 -47.69
C MET A 1 -23.11 -13.64 -46.81
N MET A 2 -22.31 -14.67 -47.16
CA MET A 2 -21.14 -15.10 -46.36
C MET A 2 -20.08 -14.00 -46.10
N ARG A 3 -19.72 -13.17 -47.09
CA ARG A 3 -18.72 -12.08 -46.88
C ARG A 3 -19.13 -11.11 -45.77
N ARG A 4 -20.39 -10.66 -45.76
CA ARG A 4 -20.92 -9.78 -44.69
C ARG A 4 -20.88 -10.43 -43.31
N THR A 5 -21.19 -11.73 -43.22
CA THR A 5 -21.08 -12.48 -41.97
C THR A 5 -19.64 -12.55 -41.47
N LEU A 6 -18.67 -12.72 -42.38
CA LEU A 6 -17.25 -12.81 -42.07
C LEU A 6 -16.68 -11.45 -41.63
N GLU A 7 -17.07 -10.37 -42.32
CA GLU A 7 -16.74 -8.99 -41.95
C GLU A 7 -17.28 -8.62 -40.57
N ASN A 8 -18.55 -8.95 -40.29
CA ASN A 8 -19.16 -8.71 -38.97
C ASN A 8 -18.44 -9.48 -37.85
N ARG A 9 -18.07 -10.74 -38.09
CA ARG A 9 -17.30 -11.56 -37.15
C ARG A 9 -15.91 -10.96 -36.87
N ASN A 10 -15.26 -10.41 -37.89
CA ASN A 10 -13.96 -9.76 -37.76
C ASN A 10 -14.07 -8.45 -36.96
N ALA A 11 -15.08 -7.63 -37.25
CA ALA A 11 -15.35 -6.41 -36.50
C ALA A 11 -15.62 -6.69 -35.02
N GLN A 12 -16.45 -7.70 -34.73
CA GLN A 12 -16.74 -8.14 -33.37
C GLN A 12 -15.47 -8.61 -32.64
N THR A 13 -14.63 -9.45 -33.26
CA THR A 13 -13.37 -9.88 -32.62
C THR A 13 -12.42 -8.73 -32.37
N LYS A 14 -12.33 -7.77 -33.30
CA LYS A 14 -11.51 -6.56 -33.10
C LYS A 14 -12.01 -5.74 -31.90
N GLN A 15 -13.32 -5.58 -31.76
CA GLN A 15 -13.92 -4.91 -30.58
C GLN A 15 -13.57 -5.65 -29.28
N LEU A 16 -13.66 -6.99 -29.27
CA LEU A 16 -13.30 -7.79 -28.10
C LEU A 16 -11.81 -7.70 -27.75
N GLN A 17 -10.92 -7.69 -28.75
CA GLN A 17 -9.49 -7.47 -28.53
C GLN A 17 -9.21 -6.09 -27.93
N THR A 18 -9.86 -5.04 -28.44
CA THR A 18 -9.76 -3.69 -27.88
C THR A 18 -10.26 -3.67 -26.43
N ALA A 19 -11.41 -4.30 -26.14
CA ALA A 19 -11.95 -4.35 -24.78
C ALA A 19 -10.99 -5.03 -23.79
N VAL A 20 -10.46 -6.20 -24.14
CA VAL A 20 -9.49 -6.92 -23.29
C VAL A 20 -8.19 -6.12 -23.13
N SER A 21 -7.73 -5.43 -24.18
CA SER A 21 -6.52 -4.59 -24.12
C SER A 21 -6.71 -3.35 -23.25
N ASN A 22 -7.89 -2.72 -23.30
CA ASN A 22 -8.23 -1.60 -22.43
C ASN A 22 -8.26 -2.03 -20.96
N VAL A 23 -8.82 -3.22 -20.67
CA VAL A 23 -8.81 -3.76 -19.30
C VAL A 23 -7.39 -4.00 -18.84
N GLU A 24 -6.54 -4.64 -19.67
CA GLU A 24 -5.14 -4.85 -19.29
C GLU A 24 -4.43 -3.55 -18.93
N LYS A 25 -4.52 -2.55 -19.82
CA LYS A 25 -3.86 -1.26 -19.64
C LYS A 25 -4.32 -0.61 -18.34
N HIS A 26 -5.63 -0.36 -18.23
CA HIS A 26 -6.14 0.45 -17.13
C HIS A 26 -6.13 -0.28 -15.80
N PHE A 27 -6.38 -1.60 -15.76
CA PHE A 27 -6.28 -2.34 -14.50
C PHE A 27 -4.82 -2.53 -14.09
N GLY A 28 -3.90 -2.63 -15.05
CA GLY A 28 -2.45 -2.61 -14.79
C GLY A 28 -2.00 -1.30 -14.17
N GLU A 29 -2.37 -0.16 -14.79
CA GLU A 29 -2.09 1.19 -14.27
C GLU A 29 -2.72 1.39 -12.88
N LEU A 30 -4.00 1.03 -12.69
CA LEU A 30 -4.68 1.11 -11.40
C LEU A 30 -3.96 0.27 -10.34
N CYS A 31 -3.57 -0.96 -10.66
CA CYS A 31 -2.86 -1.84 -9.73
C CYS A 31 -1.53 -1.22 -9.27
N GLN A 32 -0.74 -0.67 -10.20
CA GLN A 32 0.52 0.01 -9.89
C GLN A 32 0.31 1.25 -9.01
N ILE A 33 -0.66 2.10 -9.37
CA ILE A 33 -0.98 3.33 -8.64
C ILE A 33 -1.48 3.00 -7.22
N PHE A 34 -2.41 2.04 -7.07
CA PHE A 34 -2.89 1.64 -5.75
C PHE A 34 -1.78 0.98 -4.91
N ALA A 35 -0.93 0.13 -5.49
CA ALA A 35 0.20 -0.44 -4.76
C ALA A 35 1.19 0.65 -4.30
N ALA A 36 1.45 1.66 -5.14
CA ALA A 36 2.28 2.81 -4.76
C ALA A 36 1.62 3.66 -3.67
N TYR A 37 0.31 3.88 -3.76
CA TYR A 37 -0.49 4.55 -2.75
C TYR A 37 -0.35 3.85 -1.39
N VAL A 38 -0.58 2.54 -1.33
CA VAL A 38 -0.44 1.73 -0.10
C VAL A 38 0.98 1.82 0.48
N ARG A 39 2.02 1.72 -0.36
CA ARG A 39 3.42 1.90 0.09
C ARG A 39 3.68 3.29 0.65
N LYS A 40 3.15 4.36 0.04
CA LYS A 40 3.27 5.73 0.55
C LYS A 40 2.54 5.90 1.89
N THR A 41 1.36 5.30 2.06
CA THR A 41 0.64 5.29 3.35
C THR A 41 1.43 4.56 4.45
N ALA A 42 2.03 3.41 4.13
CA ALA A 42 2.91 2.70 5.06
C ALA A 42 4.15 3.53 5.46
N ARG A 43 4.78 4.22 4.50
CA ARG A 43 5.91 5.12 4.79
C ARG A 43 5.50 6.31 5.67
N LEU A 44 4.29 6.83 5.50
CA LEU A 44 3.75 7.89 6.37
C LEU A 44 3.59 7.40 7.81
N ARG A 45 3.09 6.18 8.01
CA ARG A 45 3.05 5.51 9.32
C ARG A 45 4.44 5.42 9.94
N ASP A 46 5.43 4.93 9.19
CA ASP A 46 6.82 4.81 9.68
C ASP A 46 7.40 6.16 10.15
N LYS A 47 7.11 7.24 9.42
CA LYS A 47 7.52 8.59 9.84
C LYS A 47 6.80 9.04 11.10
N ALA A 48 5.52 8.70 11.26
CA ALA A 48 4.79 8.99 12.48
C ALA A 48 5.35 8.22 13.70
N ASP A 49 5.77 6.96 13.53
CA ASP A 49 6.41 6.20 14.60
C ASP A 49 7.73 6.85 15.06
N LEU A 50 8.52 7.41 14.14
CA LEU A 50 9.71 8.20 14.48
C LEU A 50 9.33 9.47 15.27
N LEU A 51 8.25 10.16 14.89
CA LEU A 51 7.76 11.34 15.62
C LEU A 51 7.34 10.98 17.05
N VAL A 52 6.60 9.88 17.23
CA VAL A 52 6.21 9.39 18.57
C VAL A 52 7.44 9.18 19.46
N ASN A 53 8.49 8.56 18.92
CA ASN A 53 9.74 8.32 19.66
C ASN A 53 10.45 9.61 20.06
N GLU A 54 10.53 10.59 19.15
CA GLU A 54 11.16 11.89 19.43
C GLU A 54 10.35 12.70 20.45
N ILE A 55 9.01 12.69 20.35
CA ILE A 55 8.14 13.36 21.32
C ILE A 55 8.33 12.76 22.71
N ASN A 56 8.40 11.43 22.83
CA ASN A 56 8.65 10.78 24.11
C ASN A 56 10.05 11.10 24.67
N ALA A 57 11.07 11.21 23.80
CA ALA A 57 12.41 11.61 24.20
C ALA A 57 12.44 13.06 24.73
N TYR A 58 11.77 13.99 24.04
CA TYR A 58 11.64 15.38 24.46
C TYR A 58 10.79 15.51 25.75
N ALA A 59 9.65 14.82 25.84
CA ALA A 59 8.81 14.83 27.02
C ALA A 59 9.59 14.44 28.29
N ALA A 60 10.58 13.54 28.19
CA ALA A 60 11.42 13.15 29.31
C ALA A 60 12.30 14.28 29.88
N THR A 61 12.53 15.37 29.12
CA THR A 61 13.33 16.53 29.54
C THR A 61 12.52 17.67 30.13
N GLU A 62 11.20 17.62 29.99
CA GLU A 62 10.30 18.73 30.32
C GLU A 62 9.74 18.69 31.74
N THR A 63 9.10 19.79 32.12
CA THR A 63 8.36 19.95 33.37
C THR A 63 7.20 18.94 33.48
N PRO A 64 6.72 18.62 34.70
CA PRO A 64 5.80 17.50 34.92
C PRO A 64 4.53 17.51 34.07
N HIS A 65 3.88 18.66 33.90
CA HIS A 65 2.61 18.74 33.16
C HIS A 65 2.83 18.70 31.65
N LEU A 66 3.83 19.41 31.14
CA LEU A 66 4.24 19.37 29.74
C LEU A 66 4.69 17.96 29.36
N LYS A 67 5.48 17.30 30.20
CA LYS A 67 5.86 15.89 30.04
C LYS A 67 4.62 15.00 29.91
N LEU A 68 3.67 15.14 30.83
CA LEU A 68 2.45 14.33 30.83
C LEU A 68 1.61 14.58 29.57
N GLY A 69 1.41 15.85 29.19
CA GLY A 69 0.65 16.22 27.99
C GLY A 69 1.29 15.69 26.70
N LEU A 70 2.62 15.79 26.58
CA LEU A 70 3.37 15.25 25.44
C LEU A 70 3.31 13.72 25.38
N MET A 71 3.47 13.04 26.52
CA MET A 71 3.34 11.57 26.59
C MET A 71 1.94 11.12 26.18
N ASN A 72 0.88 11.76 26.70
CA ASN A 72 -0.49 11.42 26.34
C ASN A 72 -0.81 11.73 24.86
N PHE A 73 -0.24 12.80 24.31
CA PHE A 73 -0.33 13.07 22.87
C PHE A 73 0.36 11.97 22.05
N ALA A 74 1.58 11.58 22.44
CA ALA A 74 2.34 10.54 21.77
C ALA A 74 1.60 9.19 21.79
N ASP A 75 0.96 8.82 22.91
CA ASP A 75 0.18 7.59 23.03
C ASP A 75 -1.03 7.57 22.09
N GLU A 76 -1.81 8.66 22.01
CA GLU A 76 -2.91 8.77 21.05
C GLU A 76 -2.40 8.78 19.60
N PHE A 77 -1.27 9.45 19.34
CA PHE A 77 -0.70 9.49 17.99
C PHE A 77 -0.12 8.13 17.54
N ALA A 78 0.42 7.34 18.46
CA ALA A 78 0.85 5.96 18.23
C ALA A 78 -0.36 5.06 17.91
N LYS A 79 -1.44 5.17 18.69
CA LYS A 79 -2.70 4.45 18.43
C LYS A 79 -3.29 4.78 17.05
N LEU A 80 -3.14 6.02 16.57
CA LEU A 80 -3.52 6.36 15.19
C LEU A 80 -2.72 5.55 14.15
N GLN A 81 -1.45 5.26 14.42
CA GLN A 81 -0.60 4.48 13.51
C GLN A 81 -1.00 3.01 13.46
N ASP A 82 -1.51 2.44 14.55
CA ASP A 82 -2.11 1.10 14.53
C ASP A 82 -3.33 1.04 13.59
N TYR A 83 -4.17 2.07 13.60
CA TYR A 83 -5.28 2.17 12.64
C TYR A 83 -4.79 2.34 11.20
N ARG A 84 -3.70 3.09 10.98
CA ARG A 84 -3.06 3.24 9.67
C ARG A 84 -2.43 1.92 9.19
N GLN A 85 -1.85 1.13 10.09
CA GLN A 85 -1.37 -0.21 9.76
C GLN A 85 -2.51 -1.11 9.29
N ALA A 86 -3.64 -1.10 10.01
CA ALA A 86 -4.83 -1.86 9.60
C ALA A 86 -5.41 -1.36 8.26
N GLU A 87 -5.35 -0.05 7.98
CA GLU A 87 -5.69 0.52 6.67
C GLU A 87 -4.79 -0.03 5.57
N VAL A 88 -3.46 0.00 5.75
CA VAL A 88 -2.47 -0.53 4.79
C VAL A 88 -2.75 -2.00 4.46
N GLU A 89 -2.95 -2.84 5.48
CA GLU A 89 -3.24 -4.27 5.30
C GLU A 89 -4.56 -4.52 4.54
N ARG A 90 -5.60 -3.74 4.86
CA ARG A 90 -6.90 -3.86 4.19
C ARG A 90 -6.83 -3.39 2.75
N LEU A 91 -6.14 -2.29 2.46
CA LEU A 91 -5.96 -1.78 1.09
C LEU A 91 -5.20 -2.80 0.24
N GLU A 92 -4.11 -3.38 0.76
CA GLU A 92 -3.36 -4.41 0.04
C GLU A 92 -4.25 -5.63 -0.28
N ALA A 93 -4.98 -6.14 0.72
CA ALA A 93 -5.80 -7.35 0.57
C ALA A 93 -7.09 -7.16 -0.24
N LYS A 94 -7.74 -5.99 -0.16
CA LYS A 94 -9.07 -5.73 -0.74
C LYS A 94 -9.06 -4.89 -2.00
N VAL A 95 -7.95 -4.22 -2.30
CA VAL A 95 -7.81 -3.35 -3.48
C VAL A 95 -6.70 -3.87 -4.39
N VAL A 96 -5.47 -3.98 -3.88
CA VAL A 96 -4.29 -4.32 -4.70
C VAL A 96 -4.34 -5.78 -5.18
N GLU A 97 -4.52 -6.73 -4.27
CA GLU A 97 -4.55 -8.16 -4.62
C GLU A 97 -5.68 -8.50 -5.62
N PRO A 98 -6.94 -8.02 -5.46
CA PRO A 98 -7.97 -8.21 -6.47
C PRO A 98 -7.61 -7.63 -7.84
N LEU A 99 -7.02 -6.43 -7.92
CA LEU A 99 -6.55 -5.86 -9.18
C LEU A 99 -5.44 -6.70 -9.82
N LYS A 100 -4.51 -7.22 -9.02
CA LYS A 100 -3.41 -8.08 -9.47
C LYS A 100 -3.91 -9.38 -10.12
N THR A 101 -5.03 -9.95 -9.65
CA THR A 101 -5.62 -11.16 -10.26
C THR A 101 -6.02 -10.95 -11.73
N TYR A 102 -6.32 -9.71 -12.14
CA TYR A 102 -6.69 -9.41 -13.52
C TYR A 102 -5.57 -9.68 -14.52
N GLY A 103 -4.30 -9.66 -14.10
CA GLY A 103 -3.19 -10.07 -14.96
C GLY A 103 -3.36 -11.49 -15.51
N THR A 104 -3.80 -12.43 -14.66
CA THR A 104 -4.08 -13.82 -15.07
C THR A 104 -5.36 -13.92 -15.91
N ILE A 105 -6.42 -13.22 -15.50
CA ILE A 105 -7.72 -13.23 -16.20
C ILE A 105 -7.57 -12.71 -17.64
N VAL A 106 -6.89 -11.57 -17.82
CA VAL A 106 -6.63 -10.97 -19.13
C VAL A 106 -5.80 -11.91 -19.99
N LYS A 107 -4.76 -12.54 -19.44
CA LYS A 107 -3.95 -13.52 -20.17
C LYS A 107 -4.80 -14.67 -20.71
N MET A 108 -5.67 -15.26 -19.89
CA MET A 108 -6.59 -16.31 -20.33
C MET A 108 -7.52 -15.85 -21.46
N LYS A 109 -8.09 -14.64 -21.35
CA LYS A 109 -8.97 -14.08 -22.39
C LYS A 109 -8.24 -13.83 -23.71
N ARG A 110 -6.95 -13.47 -23.66
CA ARG A 110 -6.10 -13.35 -24.86
C ARG A 110 -5.84 -14.69 -25.51
N ASP A 111 -5.60 -15.72 -24.73
CA ASP A 111 -5.40 -17.08 -25.25
C ASP A 111 -6.70 -17.58 -25.95
N ASP A 112 -7.87 -17.33 -25.37
CA ASP A 112 -9.17 -17.64 -25.99
C ASP A 112 -9.39 -16.89 -27.31
N LEU A 113 -9.04 -15.60 -27.34
CA LEU A 113 -9.10 -14.77 -28.56
C LEU A 113 -8.16 -15.29 -29.64
N LYS A 114 -6.92 -15.63 -29.27
CA LYS A 114 -5.90 -16.17 -30.17
C LYS A 114 -6.31 -17.52 -30.75
N ALA A 115 -6.87 -18.40 -29.92
CA ALA A 115 -7.40 -19.70 -30.35
C ALA A 115 -8.54 -19.51 -31.37
N THR A 116 -9.49 -18.62 -31.08
CA THR A 116 -10.61 -18.32 -31.97
C THR A 116 -10.16 -17.75 -33.31
N LEU A 117 -9.21 -16.80 -33.30
CA LEU A 117 -8.64 -16.25 -34.52
C LEU A 117 -7.90 -17.30 -35.35
N THR A 118 -7.16 -18.19 -34.69
CA THR A 118 -6.44 -19.28 -35.37
C THR A 118 -7.41 -20.23 -36.08
N ALA A 119 -8.48 -20.63 -35.40
CA ALA A 119 -9.51 -21.50 -35.97
C ALA A 119 -10.24 -20.83 -37.15
N ARG A 120 -10.61 -19.55 -37.03
CA ARG A 120 -11.24 -18.78 -38.12
C ARG A 120 -10.31 -18.56 -39.32
N ASN A 121 -9.03 -18.30 -39.08
CA ASN A 121 -8.04 -18.18 -40.15
C ASN A 121 -7.85 -19.52 -40.89
N ARG A 122 -7.93 -20.65 -40.17
CA ARG A 122 -7.90 -21.99 -40.77
C ARG A 122 -9.14 -22.24 -41.63
N GLU A 123 -10.34 -21.89 -41.14
CA GLU A 123 -11.59 -21.96 -41.90
C GLU A 123 -11.50 -21.14 -43.20
N ALA A 124 -11.05 -19.89 -43.12
CA ALA A 124 -10.90 -19.01 -44.28
C ALA A 124 -9.91 -19.57 -45.31
N LYS A 125 -8.76 -20.10 -44.87
CA LYS A 125 -7.77 -20.75 -45.75
C LYS A 125 -8.36 -21.97 -46.47
N GLN A 126 -9.09 -22.82 -45.74
CA GLN A 126 -9.73 -24.01 -46.31
C GLN A 126 -10.83 -23.65 -47.32
N LEU A 127 -11.56 -22.56 -47.08
CA LEU A 127 -12.55 -22.04 -48.02
C LEU A 127 -11.89 -21.58 -49.33
N THR A 128 -10.84 -20.78 -49.25
CA THR A 128 -10.08 -20.34 -50.43
C THR A 128 -9.43 -21.51 -51.16
N GLN A 129 -8.95 -22.53 -50.44
CA GLN A 129 -8.38 -23.74 -51.05
C GLN A 129 -9.44 -24.53 -51.81
N LEU A 130 -10.63 -24.72 -51.24
CA LEU A 130 -11.75 -25.38 -51.91
C LEU A 130 -12.17 -24.64 -53.19
N GLU A 131 -12.26 -23.30 -53.15
CA GLU A 131 -12.57 -22.48 -54.33
C GLU A 131 -11.53 -22.67 -55.45
N ARG A 132 -10.24 -22.69 -55.10
CA ARG A 132 -9.16 -22.91 -56.07
C ARG A 132 -9.18 -24.32 -56.64
N THR A 133 -9.42 -25.35 -55.82
CA THR A 133 -9.52 -26.74 -56.29
C THR A 133 -10.67 -26.91 -57.28
N ARG A 134 -11.84 -26.34 -56.99
CA ARG A 134 -13.00 -26.36 -57.88
C ARG A 134 -12.72 -25.67 -59.22
N GLN A 135 -11.95 -24.59 -59.22
CA GLN A 135 -11.57 -23.88 -60.45
C GLN A 135 -10.52 -24.61 -61.28
N ARG A 136 -9.52 -25.23 -60.63
CA ARG A 136 -8.41 -25.90 -61.33
C ARG A 136 -8.82 -27.26 -61.89
N ASN A 137 -9.50 -28.07 -61.09
CA ASN A 137 -9.81 -29.47 -61.41
C ASN A 137 -11.29 -29.79 -61.15
N PRO A 138 -12.24 -29.23 -61.94
CA PRO A 138 -13.67 -29.41 -61.69
C PRO A 138 -14.14 -30.87 -61.80
N SER A 139 -13.43 -31.71 -62.54
CA SER A 139 -13.75 -33.13 -62.72
C SER A 139 -13.21 -34.04 -61.61
N ASP A 140 -12.26 -33.57 -60.79
CA ASP A 140 -11.65 -34.36 -59.73
C ASP A 140 -12.51 -34.36 -58.47
N ARG A 141 -13.58 -35.17 -58.52
CA ARG A 141 -14.53 -35.30 -57.41
C ARG A 141 -13.88 -35.76 -56.11
N HIS A 142 -12.82 -36.56 -56.17
CA HIS A 142 -12.16 -37.09 -54.98
C HIS A 142 -11.46 -35.96 -54.21
N VAL A 143 -10.65 -35.16 -54.90
CA VAL A 143 -9.93 -34.04 -54.28
C VAL A 143 -10.88 -32.94 -53.79
N ILE A 144 -11.95 -32.66 -54.55
CA ILE A 144 -12.99 -31.70 -54.10
C ILE A 144 -13.66 -32.20 -52.82
N SER A 145 -14.07 -33.48 -52.76
CA SER A 145 -14.71 -34.06 -51.58
C SER A 145 -13.81 -34.07 -50.35
N GLN A 146 -12.50 -34.32 -50.53
CA GLN A 146 -11.52 -34.20 -49.46
C GLN A 146 -11.43 -32.77 -48.92
N ALA A 147 -11.30 -31.77 -49.81
CA ALA A 147 -11.25 -30.37 -49.42
C ALA A 147 -12.55 -29.89 -48.73
N GLU A 148 -13.71 -30.39 -49.16
CA GLU A 148 -15.00 -30.14 -48.49
C GLU A 148 -15.02 -30.70 -47.06
N THR A 149 -14.47 -31.90 -46.86
CA THR A 149 -14.36 -32.51 -45.52
C THR A 149 -13.42 -31.72 -44.61
N GLU A 150 -12.29 -31.24 -45.13
CA GLU A 150 -11.35 -30.40 -44.38
C GLU A 150 -11.97 -29.04 -44.00
N LEU A 151 -12.68 -28.40 -44.93
CA LEU A 151 -13.43 -27.17 -44.67
C LEU A 151 -14.50 -27.41 -43.59
N GLN A 152 -15.25 -28.50 -43.67
CA GLN A 152 -16.27 -28.82 -42.67
C GLN A 152 -15.66 -28.98 -41.27
N ARG A 153 -14.51 -29.67 -41.14
CA ARG A 153 -13.78 -29.78 -39.87
C ARG A 153 -13.32 -28.42 -39.34
N ALA A 154 -12.74 -27.58 -40.20
CA ALA A 154 -12.29 -26.24 -39.82
C ALA A 154 -13.46 -25.32 -39.41
N ALA A 155 -14.59 -25.39 -40.12
CA ALA A 155 -15.79 -24.62 -39.80
C ALA A 155 -16.43 -25.06 -38.47
N MET A 156 -16.47 -26.37 -38.19
CA MET A 156 -16.92 -26.88 -36.88
C MET A 156 -16.04 -26.38 -35.74
N ASP A 157 -14.72 -26.42 -35.92
CA ASP A 157 -13.77 -25.92 -34.92
C ASP A 157 -13.90 -24.41 -34.69
N ALA A 158 -13.96 -23.61 -35.75
CA ALA A 158 -14.16 -22.17 -35.68
C ALA A 158 -15.49 -21.78 -35.01
N SER A 159 -16.55 -22.53 -35.27
CA SER A 159 -17.85 -22.36 -34.61
C SER A 159 -17.78 -22.68 -33.11
N ARG A 160 -17.12 -23.80 -32.75
CA ARG A 160 -16.91 -24.21 -31.37
C ARG A 160 -16.14 -23.18 -30.56
N THR A 161 -14.98 -22.73 -31.06
CA THR A 161 -14.16 -21.73 -30.37
C THR A 161 -14.86 -20.37 -30.29
N SER A 162 -15.61 -19.98 -31.32
CA SER A 162 -16.38 -18.72 -31.31
C SER A 162 -17.46 -18.71 -30.24
N ARG A 163 -18.23 -19.81 -30.11
CA ARG A 163 -19.26 -19.92 -29.06
C ARG A 163 -18.65 -19.88 -27.66
N HIS A 164 -17.56 -20.61 -27.46
CA HIS A 164 -16.82 -20.58 -26.20
C HIS A 164 -16.30 -19.17 -25.85
N LEU A 165 -15.77 -18.45 -26.84
CA LEU A 165 -15.32 -17.07 -26.65
C LEU A 165 -16.50 -16.16 -26.26
N GLU A 166 -17.64 -16.26 -26.91
CA GLU A 166 -18.84 -15.47 -26.59
C GLU A 166 -19.32 -15.69 -25.15
N GLU A 167 -19.41 -16.94 -24.72
CA GLU A 167 -19.80 -17.31 -23.35
C GLU A 167 -18.82 -16.75 -22.31
N THR A 168 -17.52 -16.92 -22.55
CA THR A 168 -16.50 -16.51 -21.58
C THR A 168 -16.29 -15.00 -21.54
N ILE A 169 -16.50 -14.29 -22.65
CA ILE A 169 -16.46 -12.82 -22.70
C ILE A 169 -17.63 -12.20 -21.96
N ASN A 170 -18.85 -12.75 -22.09
CA ASN A 170 -20.01 -12.23 -21.37
C ASN A 170 -19.79 -12.34 -19.85
N ASN A 171 -19.29 -13.51 -19.41
CA ASN A 171 -18.92 -13.71 -18.01
C ASN A 171 -17.80 -12.75 -17.57
N PHE A 172 -16.78 -12.53 -18.40
CA PHE A 172 -15.70 -11.59 -18.11
C PHE A 172 -16.21 -10.15 -17.95
N GLU A 173 -17.05 -9.65 -18.85
CA GLU A 173 -17.63 -8.30 -18.76
C GLU A 173 -18.50 -8.14 -17.51
N ARG A 174 -19.32 -9.15 -17.20
CA ARG A 174 -20.13 -9.18 -15.98
C ARG A 174 -19.27 -9.19 -14.72
N GLN A 175 -18.21 -9.98 -14.70
CA GLN A 175 -17.27 -10.08 -13.59
C GLN A 175 -16.55 -8.74 -13.36
N LYS A 176 -16.00 -8.15 -14.43
CA LYS A 176 -15.37 -6.82 -14.42
C LYS A 176 -16.23 -5.76 -13.75
N MET A 177 -17.51 -5.66 -14.14
CA MET A 177 -18.42 -4.66 -13.55
C MET A 177 -18.66 -4.89 -12.06
N LYS A 178 -18.76 -6.15 -11.62
CA LYS A 178 -18.94 -6.49 -10.20
C LYS A 178 -17.67 -6.16 -9.41
N ASP A 179 -16.51 -6.54 -9.94
CA ASP A 179 -15.23 -6.34 -9.26
C ASP A 179 -14.89 -4.86 -9.13
N ILE A 180 -15.13 -4.04 -10.16
CA ILE A 180 -14.95 -2.58 -10.05
C ILE A 180 -15.81 -2.04 -8.90
N LYS A 181 -17.09 -2.42 -8.83
CA LYS A 181 -17.97 -1.97 -7.75
C LYS A 181 -17.43 -2.40 -6.39
N THR A 182 -17.01 -3.65 -6.25
CA THR A 182 -16.47 -4.18 -5.00
C THR A 182 -15.17 -3.47 -4.61
N ILE A 183 -14.16 -3.45 -5.49
CA ILE A 183 -12.83 -2.87 -5.23
C ILE A 183 -12.94 -1.40 -4.83
N PHE A 184 -13.68 -0.59 -5.59
CA PHE A 184 -13.82 0.83 -5.29
C PHE A 184 -14.66 1.09 -4.05
N SER A 185 -15.69 0.28 -3.79
CA SER A 185 -16.48 0.42 -2.55
C SER A 185 -15.66 0.04 -1.31
N GLU A 186 -14.86 -1.02 -1.40
CA GLU A 186 -13.92 -1.43 -0.34
C GLU A 186 -12.89 -0.33 -0.08
N PHE A 187 -12.25 0.22 -1.13
CA PHE A 187 -11.33 1.37 -1.00
C PHE A 187 -11.97 2.53 -0.22
N ILE A 188 -13.13 3.01 -0.68
CA ILE A 188 -13.84 4.13 -0.03
C ILE A 188 -14.20 3.79 1.42
N THR A 189 -14.65 2.55 1.68
CA THR A 189 -15.06 2.13 3.03
C THR A 189 -13.87 2.06 3.97
N ILE A 190 -12.71 1.57 3.51
CA ILE A 190 -11.47 1.50 4.29
C ILE A 190 -11.01 2.92 4.67
N GLU A 191 -10.95 3.83 3.70
CA GLU A 191 -10.58 5.23 3.90
C GLU A 191 -11.56 5.93 4.87
N MET A 192 -12.88 5.73 4.69
CA MET A 192 -13.89 6.27 5.60
C MET A 192 -13.71 5.78 7.04
N LEU A 193 -13.40 4.49 7.22
CA LEU A 193 -13.15 3.91 8.54
C LEU A 193 -11.90 4.51 9.19
N PHE A 194 -10.81 4.63 8.43
CA PHE A 194 -9.57 5.25 8.92
C PHE A 194 -9.82 6.70 9.31
N HIS A 195 -10.41 7.51 8.41
CA HIS A 195 -10.68 8.92 8.68
C HIS A 195 -11.64 9.14 9.86
N GLY A 196 -12.67 8.29 10.02
CA GLY A 196 -13.56 8.35 11.16
C GLY A 196 -12.82 8.12 12.48
N LYS A 197 -11.90 7.15 12.52
CA LYS A 197 -11.03 6.91 13.69
C LYS A 197 -9.97 7.97 13.89
N ALA A 198 -9.41 8.50 12.81
CA ALA A 198 -8.46 9.59 12.87
C ALA A 198 -9.06 10.83 13.52
N LEU A 199 -10.29 11.20 13.17
CA LEU A 199 -10.99 12.34 13.78
C LEU A 199 -11.18 12.15 15.29
N GLU A 200 -11.61 10.96 15.72
CA GLU A 200 -11.77 10.60 17.14
C GLU A 200 -10.45 10.74 17.90
N VAL A 201 -9.37 10.12 17.38
CA VAL A 201 -8.06 10.08 18.02
C VAL A 201 -7.38 11.45 18.03
N TYR A 202 -7.41 12.20 16.92
CA TYR A 202 -6.84 13.55 16.88
C TYR A 202 -7.59 14.52 17.80
N THR A 203 -8.90 14.34 17.99
CA THR A 203 -9.67 15.16 18.95
C THR A 203 -9.18 14.90 20.38
N ALA A 204 -8.94 13.64 20.76
CA ALA A 204 -8.38 13.29 22.07
C ALA A 204 -6.95 13.83 22.24
N ALA A 205 -6.09 13.66 21.22
CA ALA A 205 -4.73 14.18 21.21
C ALA A 205 -4.71 15.71 21.36
N TYR A 206 -5.61 16.42 20.67
CA TYR A 206 -5.77 17.87 20.80
C TYR A 206 -6.13 18.27 22.23
N GLN A 207 -7.08 17.58 22.85
CA GLN A 207 -7.46 17.83 24.24
C GLN A 207 -6.30 17.60 25.21
N ASN A 208 -5.49 16.56 25.02
CA ASN A 208 -4.30 16.31 25.85
C ASN A 208 -3.30 17.47 25.82
N ILE A 209 -3.12 18.12 24.67
CA ILE A 209 -2.27 19.30 24.55
C ILE A 209 -2.93 20.54 25.19
N GLN A 210 -4.23 20.76 24.97
CA GLN A 210 -4.93 21.91 25.55
C GLN A 210 -5.06 21.85 27.07
N ASN A 211 -4.97 20.66 27.66
CA ASN A 211 -5.06 20.45 29.11
C ASN A 211 -3.71 20.55 29.84
N ILE A 212 -2.63 20.94 29.15
CA ILE A 212 -1.33 21.18 29.79
C ILE A 212 -1.47 22.37 30.75
N ASP A 213 -1.13 22.16 32.03
CA ASP A 213 -1.13 23.22 33.04
C ASP A 213 0.17 24.03 32.96
N GLU A 214 0.10 25.14 32.22
CA GLU A 214 1.21 26.07 32.04
C GLU A 214 1.59 26.79 33.34
N ASP A 215 0.62 27.11 34.20
CA ASP A 215 0.86 27.89 35.41
C ASP A 215 1.67 27.08 36.42
N GLU A 216 1.31 25.81 36.66
CA GLU A 216 2.04 24.93 37.57
C GLU A 216 3.45 24.62 37.04
N ASP A 217 3.60 24.39 35.74
CA ASP A 217 4.91 24.16 35.13
C ASP A 217 5.80 25.42 35.16
N LEU A 218 5.23 26.62 35.01
CA LEU A 218 5.96 27.88 35.19
C LEU A 218 6.41 28.08 36.65
N GLU A 219 5.62 27.64 37.63
CA GLU A 219 6.03 27.62 39.04
C GLU A 219 7.20 26.66 39.28
N VAL A 220 7.13 25.44 38.73
CA VAL A 220 8.23 24.46 38.78
C VAL A 220 9.50 25.05 38.16
N PHE A 221 9.38 25.68 37.00
CA PHE A 221 10.50 26.34 36.32
C PHE A 221 11.09 27.48 37.16
N ARG A 222 10.27 28.38 37.71
CA ARG A 222 10.74 29.47 38.59
C ARG A 222 11.44 28.93 39.83
N ASN A 223 10.90 27.88 40.45
CA ASN A 223 11.52 27.24 41.61
C ASN A 223 12.90 26.65 41.28
N SER A 224 13.10 26.16 40.05
CA SER A 224 14.41 25.68 39.58
C SER A 224 15.43 26.81 39.38
N LEU A 225 14.98 28.01 38.95
CA LEU A 225 15.84 29.19 38.78
C LEU A 225 16.30 29.79 40.11
N TYR A 226 15.42 29.78 41.11
CA TYR A 226 15.69 30.38 42.42
C TYR A 226 16.14 29.35 43.46
N ALA A 227 16.33 28.08 43.08
CA ALA A 227 16.84 27.03 43.96
C ALA A 227 18.12 27.53 44.66
N PRO A 228 18.04 27.93 45.93
CA PRO A 228 19.14 28.63 46.55
C PRO A 228 20.19 27.59 46.94
N ASP A 229 21.44 27.77 46.52
CA ASP A 229 22.65 27.10 47.04
C ASP A 229 22.82 27.24 48.58
N TYR A 230 21.84 27.79 49.29
CA TYR A 230 21.89 28.05 50.73
C TYR A 230 21.85 26.79 51.58
N SER A 231 21.31 25.65 51.10
CA SER A 231 21.43 24.39 51.86
C SER A 231 22.87 23.89 51.89
N SER A 232 23.63 24.04 50.80
CA SER A 232 25.06 23.75 50.76
C SER A 232 25.84 24.67 51.70
N ARG A 233 25.51 25.98 51.75
CA ARG A 233 26.20 26.90 52.66
C ARG A 233 25.86 26.69 54.13
N LEU A 234 24.63 26.31 54.48
CA LEU A 234 24.26 26.02 55.87
C LEU A 234 24.87 24.72 56.38
N ASP A 235 25.02 23.70 55.53
CA ASP A 235 25.73 22.47 55.91
C ASP A 235 27.25 22.71 56.02
N ILE A 236 27.84 23.56 55.18
CA ILE A 236 29.23 24.01 55.34
C ILE A 236 29.41 24.82 56.64
N VAL A 237 28.48 25.72 56.96
CA VAL A 237 28.53 26.52 58.20
C VAL A 237 28.25 25.66 59.44
N ARG A 238 27.39 24.65 59.35
CA ARG A 238 27.09 23.70 60.44
C ARG A 238 28.21 22.66 60.63
N ALA A 239 28.93 22.29 59.59
CA ALA A 239 30.13 21.46 59.67
C ALA A 239 31.32 22.22 60.31
N ASN A 240 31.43 23.53 60.04
CA ASN A 240 32.48 24.38 60.61
C ASN A 240 32.19 24.94 62.01
N SER A 241 30.94 24.87 62.50
CA SER A 241 30.56 25.35 63.84
C SER A 241 30.65 24.29 64.94
N LYS A 242 31.04 23.05 64.61
CA LYS A 242 31.33 22.02 65.62
C LYS A 242 32.75 22.23 66.17
N SER A 243 32.80 22.54 67.47
CA SER A 243 34.03 22.74 68.23
C SER A 243 35.06 21.61 67.99
N PRO A 244 36.37 21.89 67.98
CA PRO A 244 37.43 20.88 67.76
C PRO A 244 37.55 19.78 68.84
N LEU A 245 36.60 19.69 69.78
CA LEU A 245 36.67 18.88 71.00
C LEU A 245 35.75 17.64 70.97
N GLN A 246 35.55 17.02 69.81
CA GLN A 246 35.08 15.62 69.71
C GLN A 246 35.76 14.91 68.52
N ARG A 247 37.09 15.09 68.40
CA ARG A 247 37.92 14.31 67.49
C ARG A 247 38.61 13.19 68.27
N SER A 248 37.86 12.16 68.64
CA SER A 248 38.41 10.90 69.14
C SER A 248 37.31 9.84 69.23
N LEU A 249 37.61 8.62 68.77
CA LEU A 249 36.88 7.35 68.99
C LEU A 249 35.64 7.06 68.11
N SER A 250 35.89 6.57 66.89
CA SER A 250 35.44 5.22 66.49
C SER A 250 35.89 4.88 65.07
N ALA A 251 37.04 4.22 64.99
CA ALA A 251 37.39 3.34 63.89
C ALA A 251 37.01 1.91 64.31
N LYS A 252 36.19 1.23 63.50
CA LYS A 252 36.12 -0.24 63.34
C LYS A 252 35.10 -0.54 62.22
N CYS A 253 35.60 -1.01 61.07
CA CYS A 253 35.37 -2.35 60.48
C CYS A 253 33.92 -2.54 59.98
N VAL A 254 33.58 -2.92 58.74
CA VAL A 254 33.86 -4.17 57.99
C VAL A 254 33.28 -3.92 56.57
N SER A 255 34.07 -3.90 55.49
CA SER A 255 34.27 -4.95 54.45
C SER A 255 33.02 -5.49 53.72
N GLY A 256 33.05 -5.46 52.37
CA GLY A 256 32.12 -6.15 51.44
C GLY A 256 31.80 -5.28 50.22
N THR A 257 32.70 -5.09 49.26
CA THR A 257 32.93 -5.91 48.04
C THR A 257 31.70 -6.03 47.12
N GLY A 258 31.75 -5.35 45.97
CA GLY A 258 30.77 -5.44 44.89
C GLY A 258 31.24 -4.64 43.67
N GLN A 259 31.98 -5.32 42.80
CA GLN A 259 32.74 -4.84 41.66
C GLN A 259 31.92 -5.03 40.36
N VAL A 260 32.19 -4.22 39.31
CA VAL A 260 31.98 -4.53 37.86
C VAL A 260 30.51 -4.31 37.38
N SER A 261 30.18 -3.60 36.29
CA SER A 261 30.79 -3.56 34.96
C SER A 261 30.34 -2.35 34.13
N THR A 262 31.27 -1.72 33.42
CA THR A 262 31.08 -0.83 32.26
C THR A 262 30.83 -1.63 30.98
N CYS A 263 29.88 -1.21 30.14
CA CYS A 263 29.82 -1.60 28.73
C CYS A 263 29.55 -0.38 27.82
N ARG A 264 30.61 0.03 27.10
CA ARG A 264 30.51 0.67 25.77
C ARG A 264 30.57 -0.44 24.73
N LEU A 265 29.65 -0.50 23.77
CA LEU A 265 29.81 -1.21 22.48
C LEU A 265 28.87 -0.53 21.45
N ARG A 266 29.43 0.16 20.43
CA ARG A 266 29.50 -0.24 18.98
C ARG A 266 28.14 -0.13 18.26
N LYS A 267 27.89 0.82 17.35
CA LYS A 267 28.47 1.07 16.01
C LYS A 267 28.35 -0.15 15.09
N ASP A 268 27.40 -0.09 14.14
CA ASP A 268 27.39 -0.62 12.76
C ASP A 268 26.12 -0.03 12.09
N GLN A 269 26.17 0.86 11.09
CA GLN A 269 26.54 0.73 9.66
C GLN A 269 25.54 -0.06 8.80
N GLN A 270 25.33 0.48 7.58
CA GLN A 270 24.71 -0.09 6.36
C GLN A 270 23.17 -0.11 6.30
N ALA A 271 22.53 0.18 5.17
CA ALA A 271 22.90 0.51 3.78
C ALA A 271 21.63 1.15 3.14
N GLU A 272 21.73 2.23 2.35
CA GLU A 272 21.71 2.21 0.87
C GLU A 272 20.61 1.34 0.25
N ASP A 273 19.68 2.02 -0.43
CA ASP A 273 19.08 1.67 -1.74
C ASP A 273 17.90 2.65 -1.93
N ASP A 274 18.18 3.82 -2.49
CA ASP A 274 18.27 4.11 -3.93
C ASP A 274 16.90 4.19 -4.63
N GLU A 275 16.69 5.38 -5.20
CA GLU A 275 16.05 5.69 -6.49
C GLU A 275 14.86 4.81 -6.92
N ASP A 276 13.65 5.38 -6.96
CA ASP A 276 12.83 5.33 -8.18
C ASP A 276 11.51 6.13 -8.03
N ASP A 277 11.22 6.86 -9.12
CA ASP A 277 9.99 7.55 -9.52
C ASP A 277 9.69 8.94 -8.92
N GLU A 278 10.54 9.90 -9.31
CA GLU A 278 10.13 11.28 -9.58
C GLU A 278 9.11 11.28 -10.73
N LEU A 279 7.82 11.14 -10.41
CA LEU A 279 6.74 11.46 -11.35
C LEU A 279 6.63 12.99 -11.43
N ASP A 280 7.27 13.53 -12.46
CA ASP A 280 7.11 14.89 -12.97
C ASP A 280 5.62 15.18 -13.25
N VAL A 281 4.98 15.92 -12.34
CA VAL A 281 3.69 16.57 -12.57
C VAL A 281 3.97 18.05 -12.78
N THR A 282 4.39 18.39 -13.98
CA THR A 282 4.39 19.77 -14.50
C THR A 282 2.96 20.27 -14.72
N GLU A 283 2.79 21.56 -14.39
CA GLU A 283 1.74 22.50 -14.78
C GLU A 283 0.40 22.42 -14.02
N GLU A 284 -0.18 23.49 -13.50
CA GLU A 284 0.22 24.88 -13.26
C GLU A 284 -0.97 25.51 -12.50
N GLU A 285 -0.67 26.38 -11.54
CA GLU A 285 -1.45 27.57 -11.11
C GLU A 285 -2.99 27.55 -11.08
N ASN A 286 -3.57 27.66 -9.88
CA ASN A 286 -3.96 28.99 -9.36
C ASN A 286 -4.59 28.94 -7.95
N PHE A 287 -3.84 29.50 -7.02
CA PHE A 287 -4.21 30.43 -5.94
C PHE A 287 -5.57 30.35 -5.23
N LEU A 288 -5.44 30.22 -3.91
CA LEU A 288 -6.27 30.76 -2.83
C LEU A 288 -7.24 31.91 -3.23
N LYS A 289 -8.51 31.71 -2.90
CA LYS A 289 -9.30 32.60 -2.03
C LYS A 289 -10.12 31.76 -1.06
#